data_AF-A0A1Z5KD19-F1
#
_entry.id   AF-A0A1Z5KD19-F1
#
_cell.length_a   1.000
_cell.length_b   1.000
_cell.length_c   1.000
_cell.angle_alpha   90.00
_cell.angle_beta   90.00
_cell.angle_gamma   90.00
#
_symmetry.space_group_name_H-M   'P 1'
#
loop_
_entity.id
_entity.type
_entity.pdbx_description
1 polymer ?
#
loop_
_entity_poly.entity_id
_entity_poly.type
_entity_poly.pdbx_seq_one_letter_code
_entity_poly.pdbx_strand_id
1 'polypeptide(L)'
;MIVVRAKARKSSMLSTGVLLLFSLSGFSVFWMNRKLAAFQAEPFGSVMFCITSMFGERSQDRDISTIPFAFVDRPHEEMTHGTLDIEMDNLPFIATVREYSTGNKPTTNEETPNFYDMLDMFDCLPTGNECFECLNTDAIERGGTCQQCQAQCPCFCQALCKVRPPPKPLAAEWKVTRPSASKEADRIIPRIIHQTWFEPITKEKYPKMSLMTDSFRQSGWQYEFYDDDRAAQFLQTHFPPAVFEAYDALLPGAFKADLFRYCVLLIMGGLYADMDILLESNLDKLIPPSVGFMTPEDVPGMTIGHAHCLWNGFLAAAPGHPFLAQAIQNVVNHARNRYTSVDYDDMLCPNPVLTIPHRSDVLFTAGPCILGASVNDVLKRHRQTSFLPGDIEVFPPHGNDITGNDLSDDPRSLIPGRSVILKRDWIDRYPHRFIWEEMNMVAALTNIPDYDDRPKSVGHYGDTHEVFKVYGLSGIYKDTLRANVDIAIHVVI
;
A
#
# COMPACT_ATOMS: atom_id res chain seq x y z
N MET A 1 0.09 -53.16 13.20
CA MET A 1 0.53 -54.54 12.90
C MET A 1 1.33 -54.50 11.61
N ILE A 2 2.57 -54.99 11.67
CA ILE A 2 3.67 -54.85 10.71
C ILE A 2 3.54 -55.90 9.57
N VAL A 3 4.21 -55.63 8.42
CA VAL A 3 4.97 -56.55 7.52
C VAL A 3 4.44 -56.57 6.06
N VAL A 4 5.18 -56.48 4.94
CA VAL A 4 6.60 -56.28 4.53
C VAL A 4 6.59 -56.04 2.99
N ARG A 5 7.24 -55.01 2.45
CA ARG A 5 8.52 -55.00 1.67
C ARG A 5 8.63 -55.98 0.47
N ALA A 6 8.88 -55.43 -0.72
CA ALA A 6 9.66 -56.10 -1.76
C ALA A 6 10.60 -55.08 -2.46
N LYS A 7 11.89 -55.38 -2.42
CA LYS A 7 13.01 -54.65 -3.04
C LYS A 7 13.66 -55.64 -4.01
N ALA A 8 13.83 -55.26 -5.27
CA ALA A 8 14.65 -56.02 -6.22
C ALA A 8 15.76 -55.11 -6.76
N ARG A 9 17.00 -55.42 -6.35
CA ARG A 9 18.24 -55.01 -7.02
C ARG A 9 18.65 -56.15 -7.93
N LYS A 10 19.14 -55.83 -9.14
CA LYS A 10 20.17 -56.62 -9.82
C LYS A 10 21.18 -55.67 -10.45
N SER A 11 22.43 -55.89 -10.05
CA SER A 11 23.67 -55.29 -10.54
C SER A 11 24.31 -56.19 -11.59
N SER A 12 25.13 -55.62 -12.48
CA SER A 12 26.50 -56.07 -12.86
C SER A 12 26.90 -55.32 -14.16
N MET A 13 27.95 -54.50 -14.11
CA MET A 13 29.32 -54.74 -14.65
C MET A 13 29.39 -54.61 -16.20
N LEU A 14 30.40 -54.04 -16.88
CA LEU A 14 31.82 -53.74 -16.62
C LEU A 14 32.32 -52.78 -17.75
N SER A 15 33.31 -51.91 -17.45
CA SER A 15 34.56 -51.56 -18.21
C SER A 15 34.50 -51.40 -19.76
N THR A 16 35.04 -50.39 -20.47
CA THR A 16 36.38 -49.74 -20.53
C THR A 16 36.27 -48.66 -21.64
N GLY A 17 36.68 -47.39 -21.52
CA GLY A 17 38.05 -46.88 -21.73
C GLY A 17 38.40 -46.61 -23.22
N VAL A 18 38.65 -45.35 -23.62
CA VAL A 18 39.74 -44.87 -24.52
C VAL A 18 39.62 -43.34 -24.77
N LEU A 19 40.78 -42.70 -24.79
CA LEU A 19 41.12 -41.27 -24.87
C LEU A 19 41.51 -40.87 -26.32
N LEU A 20 41.57 -39.55 -26.58
CA LEU A 20 42.39 -38.80 -27.57
C LEU A 20 41.72 -38.14 -28.82
N LEU A 21 41.55 -36.81 -28.70
CA LEU A 21 42.14 -35.69 -29.48
C LEU A 21 42.26 -35.75 -31.02
N PHE A 22 41.64 -34.75 -31.69
CA PHE A 22 42.14 -33.94 -32.83
C PHE A 22 41.26 -32.66 -32.88
N SER A 23 41.72 -31.45 -32.51
CA SER A 23 42.50 -30.44 -33.26
C SER A 23 41.84 -29.83 -34.51
N LEU A 24 41.80 -28.50 -34.52
CA LEU A 24 41.91 -27.55 -35.65
C LEU A 24 40.63 -26.91 -36.25
N SER A 25 40.48 -25.63 -35.86
CA SER A 25 40.41 -24.40 -36.71
C SER A 25 39.30 -24.24 -37.76
N GLY A 26 38.66 -23.07 -37.75
CA GLY A 26 37.96 -22.56 -38.93
C GLY A 26 37.05 -21.36 -38.69
N PHE A 27 37.64 -20.20 -38.36
CA PHE A 27 37.00 -18.90 -38.54
C PHE A 27 36.82 -18.63 -40.05
N SER A 28 35.62 -18.18 -40.45
CA SER A 28 35.35 -17.49 -41.72
C SER A 28 34.51 -16.27 -41.38
N VAL A 29 35.10 -15.08 -41.19
CA VAL A 29 35.55 -14.11 -42.20
C VAL A 29 34.39 -13.57 -43.07
N PHE A 30 33.95 -12.39 -42.62
CA PHE A 30 33.28 -11.33 -43.35
C PHE A 30 34.08 -10.86 -44.59
N TRP A 31 33.39 -10.68 -45.72
CA TRP A 31 33.63 -9.72 -46.82
C TRP A 31 32.57 -10.00 -47.93
N MET A 32 32.00 -9.09 -48.71
CA MET A 32 32.27 -7.67 -48.97
C MET A 32 31.12 -7.03 -49.79
N ASN A 33 30.99 -5.70 -49.67
CA ASN A 33 30.66 -4.70 -50.72
C ASN A 33 29.21 -4.57 -51.23
N ARG A 34 28.67 -3.36 -51.49
CA ARG A 34 29.33 -2.18 -52.10
C ARG A 34 28.53 -0.86 -51.95
N LYS A 35 29.25 0.23 -51.63
CA LYS A 35 29.17 1.67 -52.06
C LYS A 35 27.83 2.45 -51.95
N LEU A 36 27.70 3.49 -51.13
CA LEU A 36 28.23 4.89 -51.22
C LEU A 36 27.69 5.73 -52.40
N ALA A 37 26.85 6.71 -52.08
CA ALA A 37 26.77 8.02 -52.75
C ALA A 37 26.35 9.08 -51.72
N ALA A 38 27.09 10.19 -51.68
CA ALA A 38 26.90 11.37 -50.84
C ALA A 38 25.78 12.28 -51.36
N PHE A 39 25.28 13.22 -50.55
CA PHE A 39 25.26 14.68 -50.86
C PHE A 39 24.59 15.51 -49.73
N GLN A 40 25.33 16.52 -49.27
CA GLN A 40 25.02 17.89 -48.84
C GLN A 40 23.72 18.29 -48.10
N ALA A 41 23.94 19.10 -47.06
CA ALA A 41 22.98 19.97 -46.37
C ALA A 41 22.86 21.36 -47.02
N GLU A 42 21.67 21.97 -46.95
CA GLU A 42 21.34 23.35 -46.50
C GLU A 42 19.93 23.79 -46.99
N PRO A 43 19.28 24.78 -46.33
CA PRO A 43 17.82 24.87 -46.11
C PRO A 43 17.12 25.92 -46.99
N PHE A 44 15.79 26.05 -46.93
CA PHE A 44 15.02 27.32 -47.07
C PHE A 44 13.49 27.08 -47.02
N GLY A 45 12.75 28.02 -46.42
CA GLY A 45 11.44 28.43 -46.97
C GLY A 45 10.26 28.49 -45.99
N SER A 46 10.12 29.61 -45.29
CA SER A 46 8.85 30.08 -44.73
C SER A 46 7.79 30.28 -45.81
N VAL A 47 6.53 29.90 -45.54
CA VAL A 47 5.36 30.43 -46.24
C VAL A 47 4.29 30.80 -45.21
N MET A 48 4.04 32.09 -45.12
CA MET A 48 2.94 32.72 -44.41
C MET A 48 1.79 32.92 -45.41
N PHE A 49 0.60 32.45 -45.08
CA PHE A 49 -0.65 32.88 -45.73
C PHE A 49 -1.63 33.35 -44.66
N CYS A 50 -2.17 34.53 -44.92
CA CYS A 50 -3.12 35.27 -44.10
C CYS A 50 -4.46 35.31 -44.86
N ILE A 51 -5.61 35.28 -44.16
CA ILE A 51 -6.76 36.22 -44.28
C ILE A 51 -8.10 35.62 -43.74
N THR A 52 -8.56 36.27 -42.66
CA THR A 52 -9.93 36.64 -42.18
C THR A 52 -11.06 35.64 -41.88
N SER A 53 -11.41 35.63 -40.58
CA SER A 53 -12.72 35.85 -39.91
C SER A 53 -14.02 35.27 -40.48
N MET A 54 -14.78 34.53 -39.64
CA MET A 54 -16.13 34.91 -39.17
C MET A 54 -16.77 33.90 -38.19
N PHE A 55 -17.30 34.43 -37.07
CA PHE A 55 -18.25 33.84 -36.08
C PHE A 55 -17.84 32.56 -35.31
N GLY A 56 -17.98 32.43 -33.99
CA GLY A 56 -18.71 33.22 -33.02
C GLY A 56 -18.33 32.85 -31.57
N GLU A 57 -18.77 33.70 -30.66
CA GLU A 57 -18.50 33.75 -29.23
C GLU A 57 -18.95 32.50 -28.45
N ARG A 58 -18.05 31.91 -27.67
CA ARG A 58 -18.19 31.63 -26.22
C ARG A 58 -17.03 30.76 -25.73
N SER A 59 -16.07 31.37 -25.04
CA SER A 59 -15.27 30.64 -24.06
C SER A 59 -15.37 31.41 -22.75
N GLN A 60 -16.19 30.91 -21.83
CA GLN A 60 -16.00 31.22 -20.42
C GLN A 60 -14.56 30.88 -20.06
N ASP A 61 -13.85 31.83 -19.46
CA ASP A 61 -12.64 31.55 -18.69
C ASP A 61 -12.96 30.41 -17.72
N ARG A 62 -12.46 29.21 -18.03
CA ARG A 62 -12.47 28.10 -17.09
C ARG A 62 -11.35 28.37 -16.11
N ASP A 63 -11.74 28.59 -14.86
CA ASP A 63 -10.83 28.81 -13.74
C ASP A 63 -9.89 27.60 -13.59
N ILE A 64 -8.62 27.79 -13.97
CA ILE A 64 -7.55 26.77 -13.99
C ILE A 64 -7.33 26.17 -12.58
N SER A 65 -7.86 26.80 -11.53
CA SER A 65 -7.81 26.31 -10.15
C SER A 65 -8.61 25.03 -9.87
N THR A 66 -9.46 24.57 -10.80
CA THR A 66 -10.38 23.44 -10.62
C THR A 66 -9.95 22.14 -11.31
N ILE A 67 -8.80 22.12 -11.98
CA ILE A 67 -8.34 20.95 -12.73
C ILE A 67 -7.43 20.08 -11.83
N PRO A 68 -7.62 18.75 -11.75
CA PRO A 68 -6.75 17.87 -10.97
C PRO A 68 -5.28 17.98 -11.38
N PHE A 69 -4.37 17.64 -10.46
CA PHE A 69 -2.92 17.69 -10.64
C PHE A 69 -2.41 17.10 -11.96
N ALA A 70 -3.03 16.06 -12.51
CA ALA A 70 -2.65 15.52 -13.82
C ALA A 70 -2.69 16.50 -15.01
N PHE A 71 -3.28 17.69 -14.85
CA PHE A 71 -3.58 18.58 -15.97
C PHE A 71 -3.08 20.02 -15.83
N VAL A 72 -2.57 20.44 -14.67
CA VAL A 72 -2.11 21.82 -14.47
C VAL A 72 -0.62 21.97 -14.79
N ASP A 73 0.18 20.91 -14.63
CA ASP A 73 1.66 20.98 -14.69
C ASP A 73 2.32 20.06 -15.74
N ARG A 74 1.56 19.35 -16.61
CA ARG A 74 2.13 18.48 -17.65
C ARG A 74 2.31 19.19 -19.01
N PRO A 75 3.45 18.98 -19.71
CA PRO A 75 3.60 19.41 -21.10
C PRO A 75 2.50 18.78 -21.97
N HIS A 76 1.94 19.57 -22.90
CA HIS A 76 0.79 19.20 -23.74
C HIS A 76 0.98 17.90 -24.57
N GLU A 77 2.23 17.46 -24.75
CA GLU A 77 2.60 16.24 -25.49
C GLU A 77 2.49 14.94 -24.66
N GLU A 78 2.52 15.03 -23.31
CA GLU A 78 2.32 13.86 -22.42
C GLU A 78 0.84 13.53 -22.20
N MET A 79 -0.08 14.42 -22.58
CA MET A 79 -1.54 14.23 -22.45
C MET A 79 -2.12 13.22 -23.46
N THR A 80 -1.39 12.85 -24.51
CA THR A 80 -1.96 12.12 -25.66
C THR A 80 -1.91 10.59 -25.57
N HIS A 81 -1.31 10.01 -24.52
CA HIS A 81 -1.26 8.56 -24.35
C HIS A 81 -1.64 8.17 -22.91
N GLY A 82 -2.93 7.85 -22.72
CA GLY A 82 -3.43 7.23 -21.50
C GLY A 82 -4.50 8.04 -20.77
N THR A 83 -5.55 8.47 -21.45
CA THR A 83 -6.77 8.93 -20.77
C THR A 83 -7.56 7.72 -20.29
N LEU A 84 -7.57 7.49 -18.97
CA LEU A 84 -8.85 7.20 -18.34
C LEU A 84 -9.69 8.40 -18.75
N ASP A 85 -10.82 8.18 -19.41
CA ASP A 85 -11.79 9.22 -19.65
C ASP A 85 -12.20 9.77 -18.27
N ILE A 86 -11.39 10.70 -17.71
CA ILE A 86 -11.82 11.50 -16.59
C ILE A 86 -12.88 12.38 -17.19
N GLU A 87 -14.11 11.88 -17.14
CA GLU A 87 -15.28 12.69 -17.38
C GLU A 87 -15.15 13.87 -16.43
N MET A 88 -14.92 15.06 -16.99
CA MET A 88 -14.80 16.28 -16.19
C MET A 88 -16.01 16.48 -15.27
N ASP A 89 -17.14 15.87 -15.65
CA ASP A 89 -18.39 15.82 -14.90
C ASP A 89 -18.27 15.06 -13.56
N ASN A 90 -17.27 14.18 -13.40
CA ASN A 90 -17.02 13.46 -12.14
C ASN A 90 -16.18 14.25 -11.14
N LEU A 91 -15.47 15.31 -11.56
CA LEU A 91 -14.57 16.09 -10.70
C LEU A 91 -15.23 16.65 -9.43
N PRO A 92 -16.47 17.17 -9.45
CA PRO A 92 -17.12 17.69 -8.24
C PRO A 92 -17.36 16.63 -7.16
N PHE A 93 -17.29 15.34 -7.52
CA PHE A 93 -17.69 14.21 -6.68
C PHE A 93 -16.51 13.37 -6.17
N ILE A 94 -15.28 13.76 -6.49
CA ILE A 94 -14.05 13.06 -6.06
C ILE A 94 -13.14 14.02 -5.29
N ALA A 95 -12.28 13.46 -4.44
CA ALA A 95 -11.21 14.25 -3.83
C ALA A 95 -10.10 14.54 -4.86
N THR A 96 -9.39 15.65 -4.66
CA THR A 96 -8.27 16.04 -5.51
C THR A 96 -7.02 16.27 -4.67
N VAL A 97 -5.85 15.96 -5.22
CA VAL A 97 -4.56 16.15 -4.57
C VAL A 97 -3.80 17.23 -5.31
N ARG A 98 -3.21 18.18 -4.59
CA ARG A 98 -2.33 19.20 -5.14
C ARG A 98 -1.01 19.25 -4.38
N GLU A 99 0.09 19.22 -5.11
CA GLU A 99 1.43 19.31 -4.55
C GLU A 99 1.92 20.76 -4.46
N TYR A 100 2.61 21.07 -3.36
CA TYR A 100 3.32 22.31 -3.12
C TYR A 100 4.76 21.97 -2.74
N SER A 101 5.69 22.16 -3.68
CA SER A 101 7.10 21.94 -3.40
C SER A 101 7.60 22.95 -2.37
N THR A 102 8.38 22.47 -1.40
CA THR A 102 9.06 23.32 -0.41
C THR A 102 10.36 23.93 -0.95
N GLY A 103 10.84 23.44 -2.11
CA GLY A 103 12.16 23.75 -2.64
C GLY A 103 13.32 23.05 -1.91
N ASN A 104 13.04 22.28 -0.86
CA ASN A 104 14.04 21.48 -0.19
C ASN A 104 14.51 20.35 -1.12
N LYS A 105 15.82 20.09 -1.10
CA LYS A 105 16.45 19.09 -1.97
C LYS A 105 16.68 17.78 -1.23
N PRO A 106 16.75 16.65 -1.96
CA PRO A 106 17.17 15.38 -1.41
C PRO A 106 18.50 15.49 -0.68
N THR A 107 18.55 14.95 0.53
CA THR A 107 19.79 14.76 1.29
C THR A 107 20.51 13.50 0.84
N THR A 108 21.80 13.43 1.17
CA THR A 108 22.56 12.20 0.99
C THR A 108 22.20 11.18 2.08
N ASN A 109 22.43 9.89 1.83
CA ASN A 109 22.23 8.83 2.84
C ASN A 109 23.05 9.11 4.11
N GLU A 110 24.23 9.74 3.96
CA GLU A 110 25.15 10.04 5.06
C GLU A 110 24.61 11.17 5.97
N GLU A 111 23.86 12.12 5.41
CA GLU A 111 23.30 13.26 6.15
C GLU A 111 21.99 12.90 6.86
N THR A 112 21.16 12.05 6.25
CA THR A 112 19.88 11.60 6.82
C THR A 112 19.71 10.09 6.77
N PRO A 113 20.55 9.33 7.50
CA PRO A 113 20.48 7.88 7.51
C PRO A 113 19.13 7.40 8.05
N ASN A 114 18.70 6.23 7.59
CA ASN A 114 17.65 5.47 8.25
C ASN A 114 18.19 4.89 9.56
N PHE A 115 17.30 4.44 10.44
CA PHE A 115 17.72 3.78 11.69
C PHE A 115 18.50 2.49 11.38
N TYR A 116 18.11 1.77 10.33
CA TYR A 116 18.87 0.66 9.78
C TYR A 116 20.34 1.00 9.53
N ASP A 117 20.63 2.11 8.83
CA ASP A 117 22.00 2.46 8.48
C ASP A 117 22.82 2.83 9.73
N MET A 118 22.19 3.49 10.70
CA MET A 118 22.82 3.79 11.97
C MET A 118 23.19 2.52 12.73
N LEU A 119 22.30 1.52 12.76
CA LEU A 119 22.59 0.23 13.40
C LEU A 119 23.65 -0.57 12.64
N ASP A 120 23.59 -0.59 11.31
CA ASP A 120 24.56 -1.31 10.46
C ASP A 120 25.97 -0.74 10.63
N MET A 121 26.10 0.58 10.64
CA MET A 121 27.39 1.27 10.82
C MET A 121 28.09 0.92 12.15
N PHE A 122 27.32 0.59 13.19
CA PHE A 122 27.84 0.22 14.51
C PHE A 122 27.79 -1.29 14.80
N ASP A 123 27.47 -2.13 13.81
CA ASP A 123 27.28 -3.59 13.97
C ASP A 123 26.26 -3.94 15.09
N CYS A 124 25.15 -3.21 15.10
CA CYS A 124 24.12 -3.25 16.14
C CYS A 124 22.75 -3.75 15.65
N LEU A 125 22.70 -4.30 14.43
CA LEU A 125 21.48 -4.92 13.90
C LEU A 125 21.09 -6.16 14.74
N PRO A 126 19.79 -6.40 15.00
CA PRO A 126 19.31 -7.53 15.80
C PRO A 126 19.27 -8.86 14.99
N THR A 127 20.38 -9.19 14.31
CA THR A 127 20.47 -10.31 13.35
C THR A 127 20.79 -11.67 13.99
N GLY A 128 21.27 -11.68 15.25
CA GLY A 128 21.58 -12.92 15.96
C GLY A 128 20.34 -13.73 16.30
N ASN A 129 20.40 -15.06 16.14
CA ASN A 129 19.25 -15.97 16.37
C ASN A 129 18.60 -15.78 17.74
N GLU A 130 19.39 -15.72 18.82
CA GLU A 130 18.87 -15.53 20.18
C GLU A 130 18.16 -14.18 20.35
N CYS A 131 18.68 -13.15 19.68
CA CYS A 131 18.08 -11.82 19.69
C CYS A 131 16.74 -11.83 18.93
N PHE A 132 16.75 -12.34 17.70
CA PHE A 132 15.55 -12.48 16.89
C PHE A 132 14.46 -13.30 17.58
N GLU A 133 14.82 -14.47 18.13
CA GLU A 133 13.90 -15.31 18.89
C GLU A 133 13.28 -14.53 20.05
N CYS A 134 14.08 -13.82 20.85
CA CYS A 134 13.57 -13.03 21.97
C CYS A 134 12.59 -11.94 21.52
N LEU A 135 12.93 -11.17 20.47
CA LEU A 135 12.10 -10.08 19.96
C LEU A 135 10.79 -10.58 19.34
N ASN A 136 10.80 -11.75 18.71
CA ASN A 136 9.66 -12.41 18.06
C ASN A 136 8.79 -13.28 19.01
N THR A 137 9.15 -13.39 20.30
CA THR A 137 8.51 -14.39 21.17
C THR A 137 7.07 -14.02 21.57
N ASP A 138 6.12 -14.91 21.24
CA ASP A 138 4.72 -14.94 21.76
C ASP A 138 4.63 -15.49 23.21
N ALA A 139 5.69 -16.16 23.70
CA ALA A 139 5.69 -16.89 24.96
C ALA A 139 5.62 -16.01 26.22
N ILE A 140 5.60 -14.68 26.06
CA ILE A 140 5.36 -13.74 27.13
C ILE A 140 4.05 -13.02 26.80
N GLU A 141 3.08 -13.05 27.72
CA GLU A 141 1.74 -12.44 27.59
C GLU A 141 1.72 -10.94 27.19
N ARG A 142 2.89 -10.30 27.03
CA ARG A 142 3.09 -8.89 26.70
C ARG A 142 3.94 -8.64 25.44
N GLY A 143 4.30 -9.69 24.70
CA GLY A 143 5.21 -9.60 23.56
C GLY A 143 6.66 -9.27 23.93
N GLY A 144 7.54 -9.26 22.93
CA GLY A 144 8.96 -8.94 23.05
C GLY A 144 9.19 -7.45 23.20
N THR A 145 10.09 -7.09 24.12
CA THR A 145 10.48 -5.70 24.40
C THR A 145 11.98 -5.60 24.64
N CYS A 146 12.56 -4.42 24.44
CA CYS A 146 13.97 -4.17 24.77
C CYS A 146 14.28 -4.38 26.26
N GLN A 147 13.31 -4.18 27.16
CA GLN A 147 13.50 -4.44 28.59
C GLN A 147 13.74 -5.93 28.87
N GLN A 148 13.07 -6.82 28.13
CA GLN A 148 13.20 -8.27 28.30
C GLN A 148 14.37 -8.83 27.52
N CYS A 149 14.61 -8.33 26.31
CA CYS A 149 15.61 -8.85 25.39
C CYS A 149 16.99 -8.19 25.51
N GLN A 150 17.20 -7.34 26.52
CA GLN A 150 18.47 -6.63 26.73
C GLN A 150 19.69 -7.55 26.82
N ALA A 151 19.53 -8.78 27.30
CA ALA A 151 20.63 -9.75 27.41
C ALA A 151 21.02 -10.35 26.05
N GLN A 152 20.04 -10.60 25.17
CA GLN A 152 20.22 -11.21 23.85
C GLN A 152 20.52 -10.16 22.76
N CYS A 153 20.00 -8.93 22.94
CA CYS A 153 20.06 -7.83 21.97
C CYS A 153 20.70 -6.56 22.58
N PRO A 154 21.88 -6.63 23.23
CA PRO A 154 22.35 -5.54 24.09
C PRO A 154 22.56 -4.23 23.35
N CYS A 155 23.17 -4.24 22.15
CA CYS A 155 23.39 -3.01 21.40
C CYS A 155 22.08 -2.43 20.85
N PHE A 156 21.29 -3.24 20.13
CA PHE A 156 20.01 -2.83 19.59
C PHE A 156 19.09 -2.20 20.66
N CYS A 157 18.92 -2.86 21.81
CA CYS A 157 18.08 -2.38 22.91
C CYS A 157 18.63 -1.12 23.61
N GLN A 158 19.93 -0.87 23.50
CA GLN A 158 20.54 0.38 23.97
C GLN A 158 20.36 1.54 22.98
N ALA A 159 20.20 1.25 21.69
CA ALA A 159 20.00 2.24 20.64
C ALA A 159 18.52 2.60 20.45
N LEU A 160 17.63 1.61 20.42
CA LEU A 160 16.21 1.79 20.10
C LEU A 160 15.55 2.82 21.04
N CYS A 161 14.81 3.75 20.44
CA CYS A 161 14.14 4.90 21.10
C CYS A 161 15.05 5.90 21.83
N LYS A 162 16.38 5.71 21.81
CA LYS A 162 17.37 6.60 22.44
C LYS A 162 18.22 7.33 21.41
N VAL A 163 18.61 6.62 20.37
CA VAL A 163 19.26 7.18 19.18
C VAL A 163 18.21 7.27 18.10
N ARG A 164 17.96 8.49 17.60
CA ARG A 164 16.96 8.73 16.55
C ARG A 164 17.66 9.12 15.26
N PRO A 165 17.23 8.60 14.10
CA PRO A 165 17.70 9.13 12.83
C PRO A 165 17.32 10.62 12.75
N PRO A 166 18.19 11.46 12.16
CA PRO A 166 17.84 12.86 11.91
C PRO A 166 16.64 12.93 10.95
N PRO A 167 15.77 13.95 11.11
CA PRO A 167 14.60 14.08 10.25
C PRO A 167 15.00 14.29 8.80
N LYS A 168 14.30 13.63 7.88
CA LYS A 168 14.50 13.87 6.44
C LYS A 168 13.91 15.23 6.07
N PRO A 169 14.49 15.95 5.10
CA PRO A 169 13.92 17.20 4.64
C PRO A 169 12.54 16.96 4.00
N LEU A 170 11.59 17.82 4.33
CA LEU A 170 10.27 17.83 3.71
C LEU A 170 10.39 18.40 2.30
N ALA A 171 10.25 17.60 1.24
CA ALA A 171 10.37 18.05 -0.15
C ALA A 171 9.09 18.68 -0.70
N ALA A 172 7.94 18.23 -0.21
CA ALA A 172 6.65 18.73 -0.66
C ALA A 172 5.55 18.55 0.40
N GLU A 173 4.60 19.46 0.37
CA GLU A 173 3.31 19.36 1.07
C GLU A 173 2.21 19.11 0.05
N TRP A 174 1.34 18.15 0.32
CA TRP A 174 0.21 17.81 -0.54
C TRP A 174 -1.08 18.20 0.17
N LYS A 175 -1.94 18.94 -0.52
CA LYS A 175 -3.29 19.27 -0.03
C LYS A 175 -4.31 18.39 -0.72
N VAL A 176 -5.02 17.61 0.07
CA VAL A 176 -6.15 16.78 -0.37
C VAL A 176 -7.42 17.57 -0.14
N THR A 177 -8.04 18.04 -1.22
CA THR A 177 -9.32 18.76 -1.17
C THR A 177 -10.45 17.77 -1.34
N ARG A 178 -11.48 17.86 -0.50
CA ARG A 178 -12.67 17.01 -0.59
C ARG A 178 -13.51 17.31 -1.83
N PRO A 179 -14.41 16.38 -2.22
CA PRO A 179 -15.42 16.69 -3.22
C PRO A 179 -16.23 17.92 -2.82
N SER A 180 -16.48 18.81 -3.79
CA SER A 180 -17.35 19.96 -3.60
C SER A 180 -18.85 19.59 -3.56
N ALA A 181 -19.20 18.39 -4.03
CA ALA A 181 -20.54 17.86 -4.06
C ALA A 181 -20.54 16.35 -3.78
N SER A 182 -21.66 15.84 -3.26
CA SER A 182 -21.92 14.39 -3.22
C SER A 182 -22.84 14.00 -4.38
N LYS A 183 -22.58 12.84 -5.02
CA LYS A 183 -23.55 12.24 -5.96
C LYS A 183 -24.86 11.88 -5.25
N GLU A 184 -24.76 11.60 -3.96
CA GLU A 184 -25.85 11.12 -3.11
C GLU A 184 -25.87 11.96 -1.82
N ALA A 185 -26.73 12.97 -1.77
CA ALA A 185 -26.71 13.98 -0.70
C ALA A 185 -27.00 13.42 0.70
N ASP A 186 -27.57 12.22 0.79
CA ASP A 186 -27.95 11.59 2.05
C ASP A 186 -26.83 10.79 2.71
N ARG A 187 -25.75 10.43 2.00
CA ARG A 187 -24.68 9.55 2.50
C ARG A 187 -23.26 10.10 2.34
N ILE A 188 -22.39 9.71 3.27
CA ILE A 188 -20.99 10.14 3.32
C ILE A 188 -20.09 9.27 2.42
N ILE A 189 -20.20 7.94 2.52
CA ILE A 189 -19.46 7.00 1.66
C ILE A 189 -20.27 6.78 0.37
N PRO A 190 -19.75 7.07 -0.84
CA PRO A 190 -20.49 6.88 -2.09
C PRO A 190 -20.71 5.38 -2.42
N ARG A 191 -21.77 5.07 -3.19
CA ARG A 191 -22.10 3.69 -3.61
C ARG A 191 -21.19 3.16 -4.73
N ILE A 192 -19.89 3.03 -4.45
CA ILE A 192 -18.89 2.52 -5.38
C ILE A 192 -18.11 1.39 -4.72
N ILE A 193 -17.88 0.32 -5.46
CA ILE A 193 -17.08 -0.83 -5.06
C ILE A 193 -15.83 -0.86 -5.93
N HIS A 194 -14.68 -1.08 -5.30
CA HIS A 194 -13.38 -1.22 -5.95
C HIS A 194 -12.81 -2.61 -5.64
N GLN A 195 -12.45 -3.35 -6.68
CA GLN A 195 -11.64 -4.56 -6.54
C GLN A 195 -10.47 -4.54 -7.52
N THR A 196 -9.37 -5.20 -7.18
CA THR A 196 -8.18 -5.27 -8.02
C THR A 196 -7.62 -6.68 -8.11
N TRP A 197 -7.11 -7.01 -9.29
CA TRP A 197 -6.36 -8.23 -9.56
C TRP A 197 -5.47 -7.98 -10.77
N PHE A 198 -4.28 -8.58 -10.84
CA PHE A 198 -3.29 -8.27 -11.87
C PHE A 198 -3.77 -8.46 -13.33
N GLU A 199 -4.87 -9.19 -13.53
CA GLU A 199 -5.51 -9.37 -14.83
C GLU A 199 -7.04 -9.51 -14.71
N PRO A 200 -7.80 -9.38 -15.80
CA PRO A 200 -9.25 -9.57 -15.78
C PRO A 200 -9.70 -10.95 -15.26
N ILE A 201 -10.74 -10.95 -14.42
CA ILE A 201 -11.34 -12.15 -13.85
C ILE A 201 -12.50 -12.64 -14.72
N THR A 202 -12.40 -13.87 -15.23
CA THR A 202 -13.47 -14.53 -15.99
C THR A 202 -13.90 -15.84 -15.33
N LYS A 203 -15.14 -16.26 -15.59
CA LYS A 203 -15.72 -17.49 -15.02
C LYS A 203 -14.98 -18.74 -15.49
N GLU A 204 -14.40 -18.71 -16.68
CA GLU A 204 -13.67 -19.82 -17.27
C GLU A 204 -12.31 -20.01 -16.60
N LYS A 205 -11.64 -18.92 -16.21
CA LYS A 205 -10.31 -18.94 -15.63
C LYS A 205 -10.33 -19.04 -14.10
N TYR A 206 -11.27 -18.35 -13.45
CA TYR A 206 -11.40 -18.24 -12.01
C TYR A 206 -12.85 -18.44 -11.55
N PRO A 207 -13.41 -19.66 -11.66
CA PRO A 207 -14.82 -19.90 -11.37
C PRO A 207 -15.21 -19.52 -9.93
N LYS A 208 -14.35 -19.76 -8.92
CA LYS A 208 -14.69 -19.44 -7.52
C LYS A 208 -14.49 -17.98 -7.17
N MET A 209 -13.37 -17.37 -7.56
CA MET A 209 -13.18 -15.92 -7.36
C MET A 209 -14.25 -15.12 -8.12
N SER A 210 -14.71 -15.60 -9.28
CA SER A 210 -15.83 -14.97 -10.01
C SER A 210 -17.13 -14.98 -9.20
N LEU A 211 -17.42 -16.01 -8.39
CA LEU A 211 -18.60 -16.03 -7.51
C LEU A 211 -18.50 -14.96 -6.43
N MET A 212 -17.32 -14.82 -5.81
CA MET A 212 -17.04 -13.79 -4.81
C MET A 212 -17.22 -12.39 -5.40
N THR A 213 -16.61 -12.16 -6.56
CA THR A 213 -16.73 -10.92 -7.34
C THR A 213 -18.18 -10.63 -7.73
N ASP A 214 -18.92 -11.64 -8.17
CA ASP A 214 -20.31 -11.51 -8.60
C ASP A 214 -21.22 -11.11 -7.42
N SER A 215 -20.90 -11.51 -6.18
CA SER A 215 -21.64 -11.08 -4.97
C SER A 215 -21.60 -9.56 -4.78
N PHE A 216 -20.46 -8.93 -5.10
CA PHE A 216 -20.30 -7.47 -5.08
C PHE A 216 -20.96 -6.79 -6.28
N ARG A 217 -20.80 -7.34 -7.49
CA ARG A 217 -21.43 -6.80 -8.71
C ARG A 217 -22.96 -6.77 -8.62
N GLN A 218 -23.55 -7.72 -7.90
CA GLN A 218 -25.00 -7.84 -7.72
C GLN A 218 -25.55 -7.06 -6.52
N SER A 219 -24.70 -6.33 -5.79
CA SER A 219 -25.10 -5.56 -4.59
C SER A 219 -25.99 -4.35 -4.89
N GLY A 220 -26.00 -3.88 -6.15
CA GLY A 220 -26.68 -2.67 -6.60
C GLY A 220 -25.83 -1.39 -6.52
N TRP A 221 -24.61 -1.47 -5.98
CA TRP A 221 -23.64 -0.37 -6.03
C TRP A 221 -22.89 -0.37 -7.36
N GLN A 222 -22.31 0.78 -7.76
CA GLN A 222 -21.41 0.84 -8.90
C GLN A 222 -20.20 -0.05 -8.63
N TYR A 223 -19.77 -0.82 -9.63
CA TYR A 223 -18.66 -1.76 -9.50
C TYR A 223 -17.52 -1.37 -10.45
N GLU A 224 -16.33 -1.16 -9.90
CA GLU A 224 -15.10 -0.86 -10.64
C GLU A 224 -14.02 -1.92 -10.37
N PHE A 225 -13.40 -2.40 -11.45
CA PHE A 225 -12.33 -3.38 -11.39
C PHE A 225 -11.04 -2.81 -11.98
N TYR A 226 -9.91 -3.05 -11.33
CA TYR A 226 -8.60 -2.53 -11.73
C TYR A 226 -7.61 -3.68 -11.91
N ASP A 227 -7.10 -3.83 -13.13
CA ASP A 227 -5.86 -4.58 -13.37
C ASP A 227 -4.63 -3.70 -13.13
N ASP A 228 -3.44 -4.28 -13.27
CA ASP A 228 -2.17 -3.58 -13.00
C ASP A 228 -2.05 -2.31 -13.87
N ASP A 229 -2.46 -2.39 -15.15
CA ASP A 229 -2.43 -1.25 -16.06
C ASP A 229 -3.41 -0.15 -15.64
N ARG A 230 -4.67 -0.50 -15.31
CA ARG A 230 -5.66 0.48 -14.83
C ARG A 230 -5.27 1.06 -13.47
N ALA A 231 -4.69 0.28 -12.58
CA ALA A 231 -4.21 0.75 -11.29
C ALA A 231 -3.06 1.74 -11.45
N ALA A 232 -2.06 1.41 -12.28
CA ALA A 232 -0.95 2.30 -12.61
C ALA A 232 -1.45 3.62 -13.22
N GLN A 233 -2.35 3.54 -14.19
CA GLN A 233 -2.95 4.70 -14.85
C GLN A 233 -3.71 5.57 -13.85
N PHE A 234 -4.50 4.97 -12.96
CA PHE A 234 -5.23 5.70 -11.91
C PHE A 234 -4.27 6.48 -11.00
N LEU A 235 -3.21 5.83 -10.52
CA LEU A 235 -2.22 6.49 -9.65
C LEU A 235 -1.52 7.65 -10.35
N GLN A 236 -1.06 7.44 -11.58
CA GLN A 236 -0.43 8.50 -12.38
C GLN A 236 -1.39 9.64 -12.68
N THR A 237 -2.69 9.40 -12.70
CA THR A 237 -3.71 10.39 -13.01
C THR A 237 -4.09 11.24 -11.79
N HIS A 238 -4.23 10.63 -10.62
CA HIS A 238 -4.80 11.33 -9.46
C HIS A 238 -3.77 11.83 -8.44
N PHE A 239 -2.50 11.42 -8.56
CA PHE A 239 -1.47 11.71 -7.57
C PHE A 239 -0.18 12.28 -8.20
N PRO A 240 0.63 12.99 -7.39
CA PRO A 240 2.01 13.31 -7.74
C PRO A 240 2.85 12.06 -8.04
N PRO A 241 3.92 12.18 -8.87
CA PRO A 241 4.71 11.03 -9.33
C PRO A 241 5.23 10.13 -8.21
N ALA A 242 5.52 10.70 -7.04
CA ALA A 242 6.01 9.98 -5.86
C ALA A 242 5.12 8.79 -5.43
N VAL A 243 3.79 8.84 -5.64
CA VAL A 243 2.92 7.70 -5.32
C VAL A 243 3.15 6.55 -6.28
N PHE A 244 3.23 6.83 -7.58
CA PHE A 244 3.51 5.80 -8.58
C PHE A 244 4.95 5.26 -8.44
N GLU A 245 5.92 6.10 -8.10
CA GLU A 245 7.29 5.66 -7.78
C GLU A 245 7.30 4.66 -6.61
N ALA A 246 6.56 4.95 -5.53
CA ALA A 246 6.41 4.04 -4.39
C ALA A 246 5.73 2.74 -4.79
N TYR A 247 4.61 2.82 -5.52
CA TYR A 247 3.88 1.67 -6.04
C TYR A 247 4.76 0.76 -6.92
N ASP A 248 5.51 1.34 -7.86
CA ASP A 248 6.38 0.58 -8.74
C ASP A 248 7.59 0.01 -8.00
N ALA A 249 8.09 0.68 -6.97
CA ALA A 249 9.20 0.20 -6.15
C ALA A 249 8.86 -1.07 -5.34
N LEU A 250 7.59 -1.28 -4.97
CA LEU A 250 7.15 -2.48 -4.24
C LEU A 250 7.16 -3.72 -5.15
N LEU A 251 7.84 -4.79 -4.74
CA LEU A 251 7.94 -6.01 -5.54
C LEU A 251 6.68 -6.91 -5.44
N PRO A 252 6.17 -7.27 -4.25
CA PRO A 252 4.99 -8.12 -4.16
C PRO A 252 3.74 -7.39 -4.64
N GLY A 253 2.99 -8.02 -5.56
CA GLY A 253 1.72 -7.48 -6.07
C GLY A 253 0.69 -7.22 -4.95
N ALA A 254 0.76 -7.95 -3.85
CA ALA A 254 -0.06 -7.69 -2.67
C ALA A 254 0.23 -6.31 -2.05
N PHE A 255 1.50 -5.90 -1.93
CA PHE A 255 1.85 -4.58 -1.38
C PHE A 255 1.45 -3.46 -2.34
N LYS A 256 1.52 -3.72 -3.65
CA LYS A 256 0.97 -2.83 -4.67
C LYS A 256 -0.53 -2.64 -4.47
N ALA A 257 -1.29 -3.71 -4.29
CA ALA A 257 -2.73 -3.66 -4.02
C ALA A 257 -3.06 -2.96 -2.68
N ASP A 258 -2.22 -3.13 -1.66
CA ASP A 258 -2.32 -2.44 -0.37
C ASP A 258 -2.17 -0.91 -0.51
N LEU A 259 -1.19 -0.42 -1.28
CA LEU A 259 -1.07 1.02 -1.54
C LEU A 259 -2.22 1.53 -2.42
N PHE A 260 -2.58 0.76 -3.46
CA PHE A 260 -3.62 1.14 -4.42
C PHE A 260 -4.98 1.33 -3.74
N ARG A 261 -5.38 0.43 -2.83
CA ARG A 261 -6.68 0.53 -2.15
C ARG A 261 -6.82 1.78 -1.30
N TYR A 262 -5.74 2.24 -0.65
CA TYR A 262 -5.78 3.51 0.08
C TYR A 262 -5.93 4.68 -0.88
N CYS A 263 -5.21 4.64 -2.00
CA CYS A 263 -5.24 5.70 -3.01
C CYS A 263 -6.61 5.82 -3.67
N VAL A 264 -7.20 4.71 -4.12
CA VAL A 264 -8.51 4.73 -4.79
C VAL A 264 -9.60 5.20 -3.84
N LEU A 265 -9.60 4.75 -2.59
CA LEU A 265 -10.57 5.18 -1.58
C LEU A 265 -10.35 6.63 -1.15
N LEU A 266 -9.12 7.14 -1.11
CA LEU A 266 -8.88 8.55 -0.81
C LEU A 266 -9.53 9.45 -1.86
N ILE A 267 -9.41 9.10 -3.14
CA ILE A 267 -9.93 9.90 -4.26
C ILE A 267 -11.43 9.68 -4.46
N MET A 268 -11.84 8.43 -4.61
CA MET A 268 -13.21 8.07 -5.03
C MET A 268 -14.15 7.83 -3.86
N GLY A 269 -13.62 7.56 -2.66
CA GLY A 269 -14.39 6.98 -1.56
C GLY A 269 -14.87 5.56 -1.91
N GLY A 270 -15.93 5.12 -1.24
CA GLY A 270 -16.59 3.86 -1.53
C GLY A 270 -16.11 2.71 -0.66
N LEU A 271 -16.23 1.48 -1.16
CA LEU A 271 -15.82 0.23 -0.53
C LEU A 271 -14.77 -0.45 -1.39
N TYR A 272 -13.61 -0.73 -0.82
CA TYR A 272 -12.65 -1.69 -1.38
C TYR A 272 -12.86 -3.06 -0.75
N ALA A 273 -12.80 -4.12 -1.56
CA ALA A 273 -12.85 -5.50 -1.10
C ALA A 273 -11.89 -6.39 -1.89
N ASP A 274 -11.08 -7.18 -1.18
CA ASP A 274 -10.24 -8.21 -1.81
C ASP A 274 -11.10 -9.23 -2.58
N MET A 275 -10.49 -9.81 -3.62
CA MET A 275 -11.16 -10.69 -4.58
C MET A 275 -11.67 -12.01 -3.99
N ASP A 276 -11.15 -12.40 -2.82
CA ASP A 276 -11.49 -13.62 -2.10
C ASP A 276 -12.51 -13.41 -0.96
N ILE A 277 -13.21 -12.29 -0.99
CA ILE A 277 -14.25 -11.93 -0.04
C ILE A 277 -15.63 -12.25 -0.62
N LEU A 278 -16.46 -12.94 0.15
CA LEU A 278 -17.89 -13.10 -0.13
C LEU A 278 -18.70 -12.04 0.62
N LEU A 279 -19.49 -11.26 -0.11
CA LEU A 279 -20.44 -10.34 0.49
C LEU A 279 -21.69 -11.10 0.96
N GLU A 280 -22.00 -11.03 2.26
CA GLU A 280 -23.16 -11.71 2.87
C GLU A 280 -24.32 -10.75 3.19
N SER A 281 -24.06 -9.45 3.18
CA SER A 281 -25.02 -8.43 3.61
C SER A 281 -25.35 -7.42 2.52
N ASN A 282 -26.54 -6.83 2.63
CA ASN A 282 -26.90 -5.67 1.83
C ASN A 282 -26.04 -4.47 2.23
N LEU A 283 -25.31 -3.90 1.25
CA LEU A 283 -24.34 -2.82 1.51
C LEU A 283 -24.96 -1.53 2.05
N ASP A 284 -26.20 -1.19 1.69
CA ASP A 284 -26.86 0.00 2.23
C ASP A 284 -27.21 -0.15 3.71
N LYS A 285 -27.45 -1.38 4.18
CA LYS A 285 -27.61 -1.67 5.61
C LYS A 285 -26.27 -1.76 6.33
N LEU A 286 -25.26 -2.34 5.67
CA LEU A 286 -23.92 -2.50 6.21
C LEU A 286 -23.14 -1.19 6.29
N ILE A 287 -23.36 -0.26 5.37
CA ILE A 287 -22.72 1.05 5.35
C ILE A 287 -23.83 2.11 5.36
N PRO A 288 -24.43 2.39 6.54
CA PRO A 288 -25.44 3.43 6.70
C PRO A 288 -24.91 4.80 6.31
N PRO A 289 -25.79 5.76 6.00
CA PRO A 289 -25.38 7.05 5.47
C PRO A 289 -24.46 7.89 6.40
N SER A 290 -24.49 7.64 7.70
CA SER A 290 -23.68 8.34 8.71
C SER A 290 -22.27 7.79 8.89
N VAL A 291 -21.93 6.64 8.29
CA VAL A 291 -20.59 6.05 8.37
C VAL A 291 -19.70 6.74 7.34
N GLY A 292 -18.52 7.20 7.78
CA GLY A 292 -17.48 7.77 6.94
C GLY A 292 -16.19 6.94 6.87
N PHE A 293 -16.04 5.94 7.75
CA PHE A 293 -14.97 4.95 7.70
C PHE A 293 -15.43 3.63 8.31
N MET A 294 -15.08 2.50 7.69
CA MET A 294 -15.36 1.17 8.23
C MET A 294 -14.27 0.19 7.81
N THR A 295 -13.75 -0.57 8.78
CA THR A 295 -12.75 -1.61 8.53
C THR A 295 -12.83 -2.67 9.62
N PRO A 296 -12.50 -3.95 9.36
CA PRO A 296 -12.36 -4.92 10.43
C PRO A 296 -11.09 -4.73 11.26
N GLU A 297 -11.12 -5.20 12.50
CA GLU A 297 -9.88 -5.43 13.26
C GLU A 297 -9.05 -6.55 12.61
N ASP A 298 -7.72 -6.45 12.74
CA ASP A 298 -6.81 -7.55 12.41
C ASP A 298 -6.09 -8.08 13.65
N VAL A 299 -5.68 -9.34 13.62
CA VAL A 299 -5.29 -10.06 14.85
C VAL A 299 -3.82 -10.47 15.00
N PRO A 300 -2.84 -10.05 14.16
CA PRO A 300 -1.46 -10.54 14.34
C PRO A 300 -0.90 -10.25 15.75
N GLY A 301 -1.48 -9.29 16.49
CA GLY A 301 -1.13 -8.98 17.87
C GLY A 301 -2.12 -9.39 18.96
N MET A 302 -3.22 -10.07 18.64
CA MET A 302 -4.25 -10.40 19.65
C MET A 302 -3.73 -11.32 20.75
N THR A 303 -2.88 -12.29 20.42
CA THR A 303 -2.32 -13.28 21.37
C THR A 303 -1.51 -12.63 22.49
N ILE A 304 -0.97 -11.44 22.25
CA ILE A 304 -0.16 -10.66 23.19
C ILE A 304 -0.87 -9.37 23.65
N GLY A 305 -2.17 -9.19 23.33
CA GLY A 305 -2.96 -8.03 23.74
C GLY A 305 -2.72 -6.73 22.95
N HIS A 306 -2.04 -6.80 21.81
CA HIS A 306 -1.68 -5.65 20.96
C HIS A 306 -2.44 -5.65 19.61
N ALA A 307 -3.77 -5.66 19.65
CA ALA A 307 -4.66 -5.62 18.48
C ALA A 307 -4.75 -4.21 17.85
N HIS A 308 -3.62 -3.70 17.35
CA HIS A 308 -3.51 -2.37 16.77
C HIS A 308 -3.55 -2.34 15.24
N CYS A 309 -3.53 -3.51 14.58
CA CYS A 309 -3.62 -3.60 13.13
C CYS A 309 -5.10 -3.61 12.70
N LEU A 310 -5.40 -2.96 11.57
CA LEU A 310 -6.74 -2.87 11.01
C LEU A 310 -6.75 -3.55 9.65
N TRP A 311 -7.63 -4.53 9.44
CA TRP A 311 -7.59 -5.35 8.26
C TRP A 311 -8.00 -4.55 7.03
N ASN A 312 -7.06 -4.32 6.13
CA ASN A 312 -7.22 -3.42 5.00
C ASN A 312 -7.81 -4.11 3.75
N GLY A 313 -8.19 -5.40 3.82
CA GLY A 313 -8.78 -6.14 2.71
C GLY A 313 -10.27 -5.86 2.48
N PHE A 314 -10.97 -5.27 3.46
CA PHE A 314 -12.35 -4.81 3.35
C PHE A 314 -12.48 -3.47 4.05
N LEU A 315 -12.49 -2.40 3.27
CA LEU A 315 -12.29 -1.04 3.76
C LEU A 315 -13.24 -0.09 3.06
N ALA A 316 -14.10 0.57 3.82
CA ALA A 316 -14.99 1.60 3.30
C ALA A 316 -14.59 2.97 3.85
N ALA A 317 -14.57 3.99 3.00
CA ALA A 317 -14.17 5.33 3.42
C ALA A 317 -14.84 6.43 2.59
N ALA A 318 -15.01 7.58 3.22
CA ALA A 318 -15.37 8.82 2.55
C ALA A 318 -14.19 9.29 1.66
N PRO A 319 -14.45 9.93 0.52
CA PRO A 319 -13.38 10.61 -0.24
C PRO A 319 -12.74 11.71 0.62
N GLY A 320 -11.41 11.84 0.54
CA GLY A 320 -10.63 12.80 1.35
C GLY A 320 -10.60 12.47 2.85
N HIS A 321 -10.57 11.18 3.22
CA HIS A 321 -10.51 10.74 4.61
C HIS A 321 -9.12 10.95 5.24
N PRO A 322 -8.97 11.61 6.40
CA PRO A 322 -7.67 11.85 7.04
C PRO A 322 -6.87 10.58 7.35
N PHE A 323 -7.54 9.51 7.79
CA PHE A 323 -6.88 8.20 8.01
C PHE A 323 -6.18 7.66 6.76
N LEU A 324 -6.81 7.77 5.58
CA LEU A 324 -6.23 7.28 4.33
C LEU A 324 -5.11 8.20 3.84
N ALA A 325 -5.27 9.52 4.00
CA ALA A 325 -4.20 10.48 3.70
C ALA A 325 -2.95 10.18 4.52
N GLN A 326 -3.10 9.93 5.82
CA GLN A 326 -1.99 9.56 6.70
C GLN A 326 -1.37 8.20 6.34
N ALA A 327 -2.20 7.21 5.98
CA ALA A 327 -1.71 5.91 5.53
C ALA A 327 -0.88 6.01 4.25
N ILE A 328 -1.36 6.75 3.25
CA ILE A 328 -0.63 6.99 2.00
C ILE A 328 0.67 7.74 2.28
N GLN A 329 0.66 8.78 3.11
CA GLN A 329 1.87 9.51 3.49
C GLN A 329 2.93 8.56 4.07
N ASN A 330 2.52 7.76 5.07
CA ASN A 330 3.42 6.82 5.73
C ASN A 330 3.97 5.80 4.73
N VAL A 331 3.10 5.12 3.96
CA VAL A 331 3.52 4.09 2.99
C VAL A 331 4.44 4.68 1.90
N VAL A 332 4.11 5.84 1.35
CA VAL A 332 4.91 6.48 0.30
C VAL A 332 6.27 6.91 0.83
N ASN A 333 6.34 7.53 2.01
CA ASN A 333 7.62 7.91 2.63
C ASN A 333 8.46 6.66 2.96
N HIS A 334 7.87 5.64 3.56
CA HIS A 334 8.56 4.40 3.93
C HIS A 334 9.10 3.67 2.70
N ALA A 335 8.27 3.51 1.66
CA ALA A 335 8.68 2.84 0.43
C ALA A 335 9.79 3.62 -0.26
N ARG A 336 9.62 4.93 -0.47
CA ARG A 336 10.62 5.79 -1.15
C ARG A 336 11.93 5.90 -0.38
N ASN A 337 11.89 5.80 0.95
CA ASN A 337 13.08 5.79 1.79
C ASN A 337 13.59 4.38 2.14
N ARG A 338 12.99 3.32 1.57
CA ARG A 338 13.40 1.92 1.74
C ARG A 338 13.49 1.53 3.22
N TYR A 339 12.39 1.75 3.94
CA TYR A 339 12.29 1.31 5.34
C TYR A 339 12.33 -0.22 5.42
N THR A 340 13.00 -0.68 6.47
CA THR A 340 13.13 -2.08 6.90
C THR A 340 12.37 -2.29 8.22
N SER A 341 12.32 -3.53 8.71
CA SER A 341 11.73 -3.85 10.01
C SER A 341 12.29 -3.03 11.19
N VAL A 342 13.61 -2.79 11.25
CA VAL A 342 14.19 -1.95 12.32
C VAL A 342 13.79 -0.48 12.20
N ASP A 343 13.54 0.01 10.99
CA ASP A 343 13.00 1.36 10.80
C ASP A 343 11.57 1.44 11.33
N TYR A 344 10.79 0.36 11.21
CA TYR A 344 9.49 0.26 11.85
C TYR A 344 9.61 0.14 13.39
N ASP A 345 10.60 -0.55 13.93
CA ASP A 345 10.82 -0.56 15.38
C ASP A 345 11.04 0.85 15.93
N ASP A 346 11.88 1.64 15.25
CA ASP A 346 12.14 3.04 15.61
C ASP A 346 10.88 3.91 15.45
N MET A 347 10.10 3.66 14.40
CA MET A 347 8.82 4.31 14.15
C MET A 347 7.81 4.11 15.30
N LEU A 348 7.88 2.98 16.01
CA LEU A 348 6.94 2.59 17.07
C LEU A 348 7.36 3.05 18.47
N CYS A 349 8.43 3.83 18.60
CA CYS A 349 8.86 4.44 19.86
C CYS A 349 7.85 5.44 20.43
N PRO A 350 7.86 5.71 21.76
CA PRO A 350 8.93 5.43 22.73
C PRO A 350 8.93 4.04 23.39
N ASN A 351 7.84 3.28 23.33
CA ASN A 351 7.73 1.99 24.02
C ASN A 351 7.17 0.92 23.08
N PRO A 352 7.94 0.49 22.07
CA PRO A 352 7.45 -0.44 21.07
C PRO A 352 7.35 -1.86 21.64
N VAL A 353 6.29 -2.56 21.22
CA VAL A 353 6.19 -4.01 21.33
C VAL A 353 6.63 -4.62 20.02
N LEU A 354 7.68 -5.44 20.10
CA LEU A 354 8.52 -5.84 18.96
C LEU A 354 8.10 -7.17 18.35
N THR A 355 7.23 -7.94 19.00
CA THR A 355 6.77 -9.23 18.47
C THR A 355 6.21 -9.13 17.06
N ILE A 356 5.29 -8.20 16.80
CA ILE A 356 4.64 -8.08 15.48
C ILE A 356 5.62 -7.61 14.40
N PRO A 357 6.35 -6.49 14.56
CA PRO A 357 7.29 -6.08 13.51
C PRO A 357 8.40 -7.12 13.27
N HIS A 358 8.85 -7.88 14.27
CA HIS A 358 9.85 -8.93 14.04
C HIS A 358 9.28 -10.25 13.50
N ARG A 359 7.96 -10.48 13.61
CA ARG A 359 7.27 -11.65 13.05
C ARG A 359 6.77 -11.41 11.63
N SER A 360 6.29 -10.20 11.39
CA SER A 360 5.46 -9.84 10.24
C SER A 360 5.64 -8.36 9.86
N ASP A 361 6.89 -7.89 9.75
CA ASP A 361 7.24 -6.52 9.33
C ASP A 361 6.53 -6.05 8.05
N VAL A 362 6.28 -6.96 7.12
CA VAL A 362 5.59 -6.71 5.85
C VAL A 362 4.21 -6.08 6.05
N LEU A 363 3.56 -6.32 7.18
CA LEU A 363 2.27 -5.71 7.53
C LEU A 363 2.39 -4.20 7.85
N PHE A 364 3.60 -3.70 8.11
CA PHE A 364 3.92 -2.28 8.30
C PHE A 364 4.40 -1.59 7.01
N THR A 365 4.73 -2.33 5.94
CA THR A 365 5.16 -1.73 4.67
C THR A 365 4.00 -1.03 3.97
N ALA A 366 2.91 -1.76 3.74
CA ALA A 366 1.69 -1.21 3.15
C ALA A 366 0.40 -1.80 3.76
N GLY A 367 0.52 -2.82 4.61
CA GLY A 367 -0.60 -3.66 5.03
C GLY A 367 -1.41 -3.18 6.25
N PRO A 368 -2.08 -4.12 6.94
CA PRO A 368 -2.97 -3.83 8.06
C PRO A 368 -2.38 -3.05 9.24
N CYS A 369 -1.10 -3.28 9.57
CA CYS A 369 -0.49 -2.67 10.75
C CYS A 369 -0.10 -1.21 10.50
N ILE A 370 0.30 -0.85 9.27
CA ILE A 370 0.52 0.56 8.94
C ILE A 370 -0.78 1.34 8.83
N LEU A 371 -1.89 0.72 8.39
CA LEU A 371 -3.22 1.35 8.47
C LEU A 371 -3.57 1.69 9.91
N GLY A 372 -3.46 0.72 10.82
CA GLY A 372 -3.76 0.92 12.24
C GLY A 372 -2.86 1.99 12.90
N ALA A 373 -1.56 1.96 12.61
CA ALA A 373 -0.62 2.98 13.05
C ALA A 373 -1.00 4.38 12.55
N SER A 374 -1.40 4.49 11.27
CA SER A 374 -1.78 5.76 10.64
C SER A 374 -3.11 6.30 11.18
N VAL A 375 -4.06 5.42 11.49
CA VAL A 375 -5.29 5.81 12.20
C VAL A 375 -4.96 6.36 13.58
N ASN A 376 -4.07 5.69 14.33
CA ASN A 376 -3.62 6.16 15.65
C ASN A 376 -2.86 7.48 15.59
N ASP A 377 -2.05 7.72 14.55
CA ASP A 377 -1.38 9.01 14.31
C ASP A 377 -2.41 10.15 14.23
N VAL A 378 -3.46 9.99 13.41
CA VAL A 378 -4.54 10.99 13.28
C VAL A 378 -5.30 11.17 14.60
N LEU A 379 -5.53 10.09 15.34
CA LEU A 379 -6.18 10.14 16.65
C LEU A 379 -5.28 10.68 17.77
N LYS A 380 -4.03 11.04 17.47
CA LYS A 380 -3.00 11.50 18.42
C LYS A 380 -2.73 10.47 19.53
N ARG A 381 -2.65 9.19 19.15
CA ARG A 381 -2.38 8.03 20.02
C ARG A 381 -1.04 7.40 19.66
N HIS A 382 -0.55 6.53 20.53
CA HIS A 382 0.58 5.68 20.19
C HIS A 382 0.23 4.77 19.01
N ARG A 383 1.15 4.57 18.06
CA ARG A 383 0.88 3.78 16.82
C ARG A 383 0.39 2.35 17.10
N GLN A 384 0.79 1.77 18.24
CA GLN A 384 0.35 0.44 18.69
C GLN A 384 -0.82 0.44 19.68
N THR A 385 -1.57 1.55 19.80
CA THR A 385 -2.81 1.55 20.60
C THR A 385 -3.84 0.63 19.95
N SER A 386 -4.35 -0.34 20.71
CA SER A 386 -5.32 -1.33 20.21
C SER A 386 -6.67 -0.69 19.87
N PHE A 387 -7.35 -1.29 18.88
CA PHE A 387 -8.73 -0.96 18.54
C PHE A 387 -9.69 -1.96 19.17
N LEU A 388 -10.92 -1.52 19.43
CA LEU A 388 -12.02 -2.37 19.87
C LEU A 388 -13.11 -2.36 18.79
N PRO A 389 -13.84 -3.47 18.57
CA PRO A 389 -15.02 -3.47 17.71
C PRO A 389 -16.05 -2.42 18.15
N GLY A 390 -16.68 -1.76 17.17
CA GLY A 390 -17.61 -0.65 17.38
C GLY A 390 -17.04 0.70 16.92
N ASP A 391 -17.60 1.79 17.44
CA ASP A 391 -17.17 3.14 17.06
C ASP A 391 -15.78 3.47 17.62
N ILE A 392 -14.96 4.10 16.78
CA ILE A 392 -13.72 4.74 17.23
C ILE A 392 -14.07 6.04 17.94
N GLU A 393 -13.72 6.14 19.22
CA GLU A 393 -13.80 7.41 19.95
C GLU A 393 -12.79 8.43 19.38
N VAL A 394 -13.27 9.50 18.75
CA VAL A 394 -12.38 10.52 18.16
C VAL A 394 -11.84 11.49 19.23
N PHE A 395 -12.69 11.91 20.17
CA PHE A 395 -12.35 12.83 21.25
C PHE A 395 -12.71 12.20 22.61
N PRO A 396 -11.73 11.66 23.36
CA PRO A 396 -12.01 11.01 24.65
C PRO A 396 -12.41 12.05 25.73
N PRO A 397 -13.38 11.75 26.60
CA PRO A 397 -13.97 12.71 27.55
C PRO A 397 -13.04 13.23 28.66
N HIS A 398 -11.87 12.63 28.85
CA HIS A 398 -10.92 12.97 29.94
C HIS A 398 -9.50 13.29 29.47
N GLY A 399 -9.30 13.60 28.17
CA GLY A 399 -8.02 14.11 27.68
C GLY A 399 -7.80 15.55 28.12
N ASN A 400 -6.67 15.83 28.79
CA ASN A 400 -6.26 17.21 29.08
C ASN A 400 -6.08 18.01 27.78
N ASP A 401 -6.49 19.28 27.87
CA ASP A 401 -6.27 20.39 26.94
C ASP A 401 -6.83 20.25 25.51
N ILE A 402 -8.03 20.80 25.33
CA ILE A 402 -8.34 21.51 24.10
C ILE A 402 -8.83 22.91 24.50
N THR A 403 -7.94 23.88 24.55
CA THR A 403 -8.30 25.30 24.59
C THR A 403 -8.83 25.70 23.21
N GLY A 404 -9.93 26.48 23.15
CA GLY A 404 -10.78 26.67 21.96
C GLY A 404 -10.15 27.23 20.67
N ASN A 405 -8.84 27.51 20.61
CA ASN A 405 -8.11 27.85 19.38
C ASN A 405 -7.43 26.64 18.71
N ASP A 406 -7.32 25.48 19.37
CA ASP A 406 -6.55 24.32 18.90
C ASP A 406 -7.39 23.28 18.12
N LEU A 407 -8.72 23.50 18.02
CA LEU A 407 -9.64 22.59 17.30
C LEU A 407 -9.66 22.78 15.80
N SER A 408 -9.38 23.99 15.30
CA SER A 408 -9.45 24.28 13.85
C SER A 408 -8.38 23.54 13.06
N ASP A 409 -7.23 23.28 13.70
CA ASP A 409 -6.05 22.70 13.07
C ASP A 409 -5.86 21.22 13.46
N ASP A 410 -6.75 20.67 14.29
CA ASP A 410 -6.69 19.27 14.69
C ASP A 410 -7.23 18.36 13.56
N PRO A 411 -6.42 17.42 13.01
CA PRO A 411 -6.87 16.55 11.92
C PRO A 411 -8.07 15.67 12.30
N ARG A 412 -8.33 15.47 13.60
CA ARG A 412 -9.51 14.75 14.09
C ARG A 412 -10.81 15.48 13.79
N SER A 413 -10.78 16.81 13.74
CA SER A 413 -11.96 17.63 13.40
C SER A 413 -12.42 17.42 11.96
N LEU A 414 -11.51 16.93 11.10
CA LEU A 414 -11.79 16.65 9.71
C LEU A 414 -12.41 15.27 9.51
N ILE A 415 -12.39 14.34 10.47
CA ILE A 415 -12.92 12.98 10.28
C ILE A 415 -14.43 13.04 9.95
N PRO A 416 -14.85 12.59 8.75
CA PRO A 416 -16.25 12.62 8.37
C PRO A 416 -17.02 11.45 8.99
N GLY A 417 -18.19 11.73 9.56
CA GLY A 417 -19.13 10.70 10.03
C GLY A 417 -18.58 9.79 11.14
N ARG A 418 -19.21 8.62 11.30
CA ARG A 418 -18.77 7.56 12.22
C ARG A 418 -17.63 6.77 11.60
N SER A 419 -16.65 6.41 12.43
CA SER A 419 -15.59 5.45 12.09
C SER A 419 -15.84 4.16 12.85
N VAL A 420 -16.10 3.05 12.14
CA VAL A 420 -16.57 1.78 12.71
C VAL A 420 -15.55 0.67 12.52
N ILE A 421 -15.21 -0.03 13.60
CA ILE A 421 -14.41 -1.24 13.57
C ILE A 421 -15.32 -2.47 13.59
N LEU A 422 -15.22 -3.32 12.57
CA LEU A 422 -15.91 -4.60 12.55
C LEU A 422 -15.13 -5.63 13.36
N LYS A 423 -15.85 -6.44 14.13
CA LYS A 423 -15.26 -7.56 14.85
C LYS A 423 -14.87 -8.64 13.87
N ARG A 424 -13.72 -9.26 14.09
CA ARG A 424 -13.31 -10.45 13.35
C ARG A 424 -13.60 -11.68 14.18
N ASP A 425 -14.55 -12.49 13.74
CA ASP A 425 -14.89 -13.74 14.40
C ASP A 425 -14.13 -14.90 13.75
N TRP A 426 -13.25 -15.51 14.54
CA TRP A 426 -12.45 -16.66 14.11
C TRP A 426 -13.10 -17.93 14.64
N ILE A 427 -13.72 -18.69 13.73
CA ILE A 427 -14.21 -20.02 14.04
C ILE A 427 -13.32 -21.02 13.31
N ASP A 428 -12.58 -21.80 14.09
CA ASP A 428 -11.66 -22.82 13.60
C ASP A 428 -12.40 -23.82 12.68
N ARG A 429 -11.92 -24.00 11.44
CA ARG A 429 -12.55 -24.76 10.31
C ARG A 429 -13.71 -24.07 9.55
N TYR A 430 -13.95 -22.78 9.76
CA TYR A 430 -14.96 -22.00 9.02
C TYR A 430 -14.37 -20.73 8.40
N PRO A 431 -15.03 -20.14 7.39
CA PRO A 431 -14.65 -18.85 6.85
C PRO A 431 -14.54 -17.80 7.96
N HIS A 432 -13.54 -16.93 7.88
CA HIS A 432 -13.41 -15.78 8.76
C HIS A 432 -14.57 -14.83 8.50
N ARG A 433 -15.21 -14.35 9.57
CA ARG A 433 -16.40 -13.49 9.46
C ARG A 433 -16.11 -12.11 10.02
N PHE A 434 -16.51 -11.08 9.28
CA PHE A 434 -16.52 -9.72 9.77
C PHE A 434 -17.92 -9.37 10.24
N ILE A 435 -18.06 -8.97 11.51
CA ILE A 435 -19.33 -8.80 12.18
C ILE A 435 -19.46 -7.37 12.69
N TRP A 436 -20.59 -6.74 12.39
CA TRP A 436 -21.01 -5.54 13.10
C TRP A 436 -21.91 -5.95 14.26
N GLU A 437 -21.34 -6.01 15.47
CA GLU A 437 -22.05 -6.51 16.66
C GLU A 437 -23.30 -5.70 17.01
N GLU A 438 -23.20 -4.36 16.96
CA GLU A 438 -24.32 -3.44 17.21
C GLU A 438 -25.55 -3.75 16.33
N MET A 439 -25.29 -4.14 15.08
CA MET A 439 -26.33 -4.43 14.09
C MET A 439 -26.71 -5.92 14.01
N ASN A 440 -26.03 -6.78 14.77
CA ASN A 440 -26.14 -8.24 14.70
C ASN A 440 -26.05 -8.77 13.24
N MET A 441 -25.04 -8.31 12.50
CA MET A 441 -24.95 -8.52 11.06
C MET A 441 -23.55 -9.01 10.65
N VAL A 442 -23.51 -10.02 9.77
CA VAL A 442 -22.27 -10.50 9.14
C VAL A 442 -22.03 -9.70 7.87
N ALA A 443 -21.01 -8.85 7.88
CA ALA A 443 -20.63 -8.00 6.76
C ALA A 443 -20.19 -8.82 5.55
N ALA A 444 -19.16 -9.65 5.76
CA ALA A 444 -18.52 -10.42 4.71
C ALA A 444 -17.77 -11.63 5.29
N LEU A 445 -17.43 -12.57 4.41
CA LEU A 445 -16.66 -13.77 4.71
C LEU A 445 -15.36 -13.79 3.89
N THR A 446 -14.27 -14.25 4.49
CA THR A 446 -13.00 -14.54 3.79
C THR A 446 -12.44 -15.89 4.25
N ASN A 447 -11.36 -16.38 3.62
CA ASN A 447 -10.79 -17.71 3.88
C ASN A 447 -11.81 -18.85 3.73
N ILE A 448 -12.67 -18.76 2.72
CA ILE A 448 -13.71 -19.77 2.45
C ILE A 448 -13.05 -21.06 1.95
N PRO A 449 -13.23 -22.24 2.55
CA PRO A 449 -12.53 -23.45 2.11
C PRO A 449 -12.60 -23.69 0.60
N ASP A 450 -11.46 -24.08 0.01
CA ASP A 450 -11.29 -24.28 -1.43
C ASP A 450 -11.58 -23.07 -2.32
N TYR A 451 -11.68 -21.83 -1.82
CA TYR A 451 -11.94 -20.62 -2.63
C TYR A 451 -10.88 -20.33 -3.70
N ASP A 452 -9.67 -20.82 -3.46
CA ASP A 452 -8.49 -20.37 -4.16
C ASP A 452 -8.25 -21.15 -5.45
N ASP A 453 -8.57 -20.51 -6.58
CA ASP A 453 -8.24 -20.98 -7.92
C ASP A 453 -6.93 -20.36 -8.46
N ARG A 454 -6.13 -19.69 -7.61
CA ARG A 454 -4.82 -19.14 -8.01
C ARG A 454 -3.88 -20.26 -8.46
N PRO A 455 -3.01 -20.03 -9.46
CA PRO A 455 -1.93 -20.95 -9.77
C PRO A 455 -1.06 -21.19 -8.53
N LYS A 456 -0.83 -22.46 -8.15
CA LYS A 456 -0.07 -22.87 -6.94
C LYS A 456 1.40 -22.39 -6.89
N SER A 457 1.86 -21.62 -7.87
CA SER A 457 3.25 -21.19 -8.02
C SER A 457 3.56 -19.80 -7.45
N VAL A 458 2.57 -19.08 -6.89
CA VAL A 458 2.80 -17.78 -6.23
C VAL A 458 2.60 -18.00 -4.74
N GLY A 459 3.69 -18.14 -3.98
CA GLY A 459 3.63 -18.20 -2.52
C GLY A 459 2.88 -17.00 -1.96
N HIS A 460 2.18 -17.16 -0.84
CA HIS A 460 1.54 -16.04 -0.16
C HIS A 460 2.65 -15.07 0.28
N TYR A 461 2.44 -13.75 0.26
CA TYR A 461 3.49 -12.82 0.73
C TYR A 461 3.78 -13.00 2.24
N GLY A 462 2.85 -13.59 3.00
CA GLY A 462 3.14 -14.08 4.35
C GLY A 462 4.24 -15.15 4.40
N ASP A 463 4.51 -15.82 3.28
CA ASP A 463 5.56 -16.84 3.10
C ASP A 463 6.85 -16.25 2.51
N THR A 464 6.88 -14.97 2.09
CA THR A 464 8.14 -14.33 1.62
C THR A 464 9.12 -14.06 2.77
N HIS A 465 8.70 -14.37 4.00
CA HIS A 465 9.51 -14.30 5.19
C HIS A 465 10.55 -15.41 5.26
N GLU A 466 11.76 -15.13 4.76
CA GLU A 466 12.94 -15.88 5.19
C GLU A 466 13.35 -15.37 6.58
N VAL A 467 13.30 -16.25 7.59
CA VAL A 467 13.51 -15.99 9.03
C VAL A 467 14.76 -15.15 9.37
N PHE A 468 15.77 -15.09 8.49
CA PHE A 468 17.02 -14.33 8.71
C PHE A 468 17.20 -13.09 7.80
N LYS A 469 16.27 -12.82 6.88
CA LYS A 469 16.32 -11.63 5.99
C LYS A 469 15.31 -10.54 6.36
N VAL A 470 14.68 -10.64 7.52
CA VAL A 470 13.64 -9.73 8.03
C VAL A 470 14.10 -8.27 8.07
N TYR A 471 15.40 -8.01 8.23
CA TYR A 471 15.94 -6.65 8.33
C TYR A 471 16.40 -6.06 6.99
N GLY A 472 16.19 -6.76 5.87
CA GLY A 472 16.71 -6.38 4.56
C GLY A 472 15.66 -5.82 3.59
N LEU A 473 16.14 -5.25 2.49
CA LEU A 473 15.30 -4.73 1.40
C LEU A 473 14.89 -5.81 0.37
N SER A 474 15.56 -6.96 0.42
CA SER A 474 15.43 -8.04 -0.56
C SER A 474 14.01 -8.61 -0.57
N GLY A 475 13.39 -8.68 -1.74
CA GLY A 475 12.04 -9.22 -1.91
C GLY A 475 10.92 -8.23 -1.57
N ILE A 476 11.24 -7.08 -0.97
CA ILE A 476 10.30 -6.00 -0.67
C ILE A 476 10.35 -4.94 -1.77
N TYR A 477 11.56 -4.52 -2.17
CA TYR A 477 11.76 -3.42 -3.12
C TYR A 477 12.56 -3.83 -4.35
N LYS A 478 12.24 -3.22 -5.51
CA LYS A 478 12.88 -3.51 -6.81
C LYS A 478 14.35 -3.07 -6.88
N ASP A 479 14.70 -2.07 -6.09
CA ASP A 479 16.02 -1.43 -6.04
C ASP A 479 16.27 -0.83 -4.65
N THR A 480 17.49 -0.37 -4.41
CA THR A 480 17.93 0.23 -3.14
C THR A 480 17.99 1.77 -3.18
N LEU A 481 17.47 2.40 -4.24
CA LEU A 481 17.52 3.85 -4.42
C LEU A 481 16.55 4.54 -3.45
N ARG A 482 17.10 5.40 -2.58
CA ARG A 482 16.32 6.17 -1.61
C ARG A 482 16.09 7.59 -2.09
N ALA A 483 14.89 8.10 -1.80
CA ALA A 483 14.56 9.50 -2.06
C ALA A 483 15.21 10.46 -1.05
N ASN A 484 15.41 10.02 0.20
CA ASN A 484 15.93 10.82 1.32
C ASN A 484 15.21 12.15 1.54
N VAL A 485 13.91 12.11 1.33
CA VAL A 485 13.01 13.21 1.57
C VAL A 485 11.71 12.62 2.11
N ASP A 486 10.98 13.45 2.84
CA ASP A 486 9.60 13.15 3.18
C ASP A 486 8.65 14.05 2.41
N ILE A 487 7.43 13.56 2.23
CA ILE A 487 6.26 14.36 1.90
C ILE A 487 5.34 14.47 3.12
N ALA A 488 4.53 15.51 3.16
CA ALA A 488 3.43 15.66 4.11
C ALA A 488 2.11 15.77 3.33
N ILE A 489 1.05 15.14 3.82
CA ILE A 489 -0.28 15.15 3.22
C ILE A 489 -1.27 15.73 4.23
N HIS A 490 -1.95 16.80 3.84
CA HIS A 490 -2.94 17.49 4.65
C HIS A 490 -4.29 17.45 3.96
N VAL A 491 -5.33 17.03 4.67
CA VAL A 491 -6.71 17.17 4.20
C VAL A 491 -7.18 18.61 4.45
N VAL A 492 -7.82 19.21 3.45
CA VAL A 492 -8.39 20.56 3.51
C VAL A 492 -9.85 20.53 3.09
N ILE A 493 -10.65 21.45 3.66
CA ILE A 493 -12.09 21.63 3.35
C ILE A 493 -12.25 22.84 2.43
#